data_AF-A0A6J8B3X7-F1
#
_entry.id   AF-A0A6J8B3X7-F1
#
_cell.length_a   1.000
_cell.length_b   1.000
_cell.length_c   1.000
_cell.angle_alpha   90.00
_cell.angle_beta   90.00
_cell.angle_gamma   90.00
#
_symmetry.space_group_name_H-M   'P 1'
#
loop_
_entity.id
_entity.type
_entity.pdbx_description
1 polymer ?
#
loop_
_entity_poly.entity_id
_entity_poly.type
_entity_poly.pdbx_seq_one_letter_code
_entity_poly.pdbx_strand_id
1 'polypeptide(L)'
;MANKSQEKDPIRRCPMKRPPILKQLQNIMREYPEDVQILHELVQNAEDAKATVMKIMYDQRQINPTGILGQFLKSPALCIYNDGVFDEDDWDGIKSVCLSHKEEKTDKIGRFGQGFKSVFHLTDNPVVVSGDKMLIINPLDVDRECGMVILSEIENISNTGIFKSFDFDSNAIRNNYYPATLFWFPLRSQESELSENVFTDVKMTQILSLFEEDAALVLLFMKYLSRIEIHNPTQLSNPVINIQIMYAQNKRSDLQSFWSSMAKSTETEDKTTETFSIVIDAETQTQNRQVHWWK
;
A
#
# COMPACT_ATOMS: atom_id res chain seq x y z
N MET A 1 0.92 0.26 -67.95
CA MET A 1 0.45 -0.77 -67.00
C MET A 1 1.66 -1.39 -66.33
N ALA A 2 1.84 -1.19 -65.03
CA ALA A 2 2.78 -1.94 -64.22
C ALA A 2 2.16 -2.09 -62.82
N ASN A 3 1.54 -3.25 -62.61
CA ASN A 3 0.87 -3.62 -61.38
C ASN A 3 1.96 -4.21 -60.45
N LYS A 4 2.40 -3.43 -59.45
CA LYS A 4 3.28 -3.97 -58.40
C LYS A 4 2.42 -4.81 -57.46
N SER A 5 2.51 -6.12 -57.59
CA SER A 5 1.98 -7.10 -56.65
C SER A 5 2.59 -6.87 -55.27
N GLN A 6 1.81 -6.37 -54.33
CA GLN A 6 2.14 -6.44 -52.90
C GLN A 6 2.14 -7.91 -52.50
N GLU A 7 3.33 -8.45 -52.19
CA GLU A 7 3.45 -9.74 -51.50
C GLU A 7 2.72 -9.65 -50.16
N LYS A 8 1.67 -10.45 -50.01
CA LYS A 8 0.94 -10.57 -48.75
C LYS A 8 1.82 -11.34 -47.76
N ASP A 9 2.11 -10.72 -46.63
CA ASP A 9 2.78 -11.36 -45.49
C ASP A 9 2.05 -12.68 -45.15
N PRO A 10 2.72 -13.85 -45.24
CA PRO A 10 2.10 -15.14 -44.95
C PRO A 10 1.83 -15.36 -43.45
N ILE A 11 2.35 -14.50 -42.57
CA ILE A 11 2.18 -14.61 -41.12
C ILE A 11 0.79 -14.11 -40.73
N ARG A 12 -0.08 -15.04 -40.32
CA ARG A 12 -1.41 -14.73 -39.80
C ARG A 12 -1.31 -14.36 -38.33
N ARG A 13 -1.96 -13.26 -37.92
CA ARG A 13 -2.16 -12.95 -36.50
C ARG A 13 -2.88 -14.11 -35.82
N CYS A 14 -2.21 -14.73 -34.85
CA CYS A 14 -2.79 -15.71 -33.94
C CYS A 14 -2.75 -15.09 -32.52
N PRO A 15 -3.84 -14.47 -32.04
CA PRO A 15 -3.84 -13.84 -30.73
C PRO A 15 -3.73 -14.90 -29.63
N MET A 16 -2.73 -14.77 -28.77
CA MET A 16 -2.63 -15.60 -27.57
C MET A 16 -3.73 -15.22 -26.58
N LYS A 17 -4.35 -16.22 -25.95
CA LYS A 17 -5.28 -16.00 -24.84
C LYS A 17 -4.49 -15.57 -23.61
N ARG A 18 -4.87 -14.46 -22.98
CA ARG A 18 -4.25 -14.00 -21.72
C ARG A 18 -4.70 -14.89 -20.56
N PRO A 19 -3.81 -15.22 -19.62
CA PRO A 19 -4.21 -15.95 -18.41
C PRO A 19 -5.15 -15.09 -17.56
N PRO A 20 -6.12 -15.69 -16.82
CA PRO A 20 -6.97 -14.97 -15.87
C PRO A 20 -6.16 -14.20 -14.83
N ILE A 21 -6.73 -13.13 -14.26
CA ILE A 21 -6.06 -12.32 -13.22
C ILE A 21 -5.53 -13.18 -12.07
N LEU A 22 -6.34 -14.16 -11.64
CA LEU A 22 -5.98 -15.12 -10.60
C LEU A 22 -4.62 -15.78 -10.88
N LYS A 23 -4.41 -16.28 -12.10
CA LYS A 23 -3.13 -16.91 -12.48
C LYS A 23 -1.98 -15.91 -12.56
N GLN A 24 -2.26 -14.67 -12.93
CA GLN A 24 -1.24 -13.62 -12.97
C GLN A 24 -0.79 -13.26 -11.54
N LEU A 25 -1.73 -13.11 -10.60
CA LEU A 25 -1.42 -12.86 -9.20
C LEU A 25 -0.66 -14.03 -8.58
N GLN A 26 -1.11 -15.27 -8.80
CA GLN A 26 -0.39 -16.46 -8.34
C GLN A 26 1.05 -16.54 -8.86
N ASN A 27 1.29 -16.16 -10.12
CA ASN A 27 2.65 -16.16 -10.67
C ASN A 27 3.53 -15.10 -9.99
N ILE A 28 3.00 -13.90 -9.79
CA ILE A 28 3.72 -12.81 -9.12
C ILE A 28 4.03 -13.19 -7.67
N MET A 29 3.08 -13.78 -6.96
CA MET A 29 3.30 -14.29 -5.60
C MET A 29 4.32 -15.44 -5.52
N ARG A 30 4.67 -16.10 -6.63
CA ARG A 30 5.76 -17.08 -6.64
C ARG A 30 7.13 -16.44 -6.88
N GLU A 31 7.15 -15.29 -7.55
CA GLU A 31 8.38 -14.54 -7.85
C GLU A 31 8.78 -13.63 -6.68
N TYR A 32 7.81 -13.16 -5.91
CA TYR A 32 7.99 -12.29 -4.75
C TYR A 32 7.76 -13.09 -3.47
N PRO A 33 8.77 -13.30 -2.62
CA PRO A 33 8.59 -14.01 -1.34
C PRO A 33 7.66 -13.27 -0.37
N GLU A 34 6.98 -14.03 0.49
CA GLU A 34 6.13 -13.53 1.59
C GLU A 34 7.02 -12.98 2.71
N ASP A 35 7.49 -11.74 2.60
CA ASP A 35 8.41 -11.14 3.55
C ASP A 35 8.13 -9.64 3.83
N VAL A 36 9.09 -9.00 4.51
CA VAL A 36 9.06 -7.57 4.90
C VAL A 36 8.90 -6.63 3.69
N GLN A 37 9.18 -7.09 2.47
CA GLN A 37 9.04 -6.31 1.24
C GLN A 37 7.63 -5.74 1.08
N ILE A 38 6.59 -6.46 1.53
CA ILE A 38 5.20 -5.97 1.46
C ILE A 38 5.07 -4.61 2.15
N LEU A 39 5.71 -4.44 3.32
CA LEU A 39 5.70 -3.18 4.06
C LEU A 39 6.55 -2.11 3.37
N HIS A 40 7.67 -2.47 2.74
CA HIS A 40 8.48 -1.53 1.95
C HIS A 40 7.70 -0.98 0.76
N GLU A 41 6.95 -1.81 0.05
CA GLU A 41 6.08 -1.38 -1.05
C GLU A 41 4.98 -0.42 -0.55
N LEU A 42 4.42 -0.68 0.63
CA LEU A 42 3.43 0.20 1.25
C LEU A 42 4.03 1.54 1.73
N VAL A 43 5.30 1.54 2.16
CA VAL A 43 6.05 2.77 2.44
C VAL A 43 6.25 3.57 1.15
N GLN A 44 6.62 2.94 0.04
CA GLN A 44 6.74 3.62 -1.25
C GLN A 44 5.41 4.22 -1.70
N ASN A 45 4.29 3.50 -1.53
CA ASN A 45 2.97 4.04 -1.84
C ASN A 45 2.64 5.30 -1.02
N ALA A 46 3.01 5.34 0.26
CA ALA A 46 2.82 6.51 1.10
C ALA A 46 3.74 7.67 0.65
N GLU A 47 5.00 7.38 0.32
CA GLU A 47 5.96 8.35 -0.20
C GLU A 47 5.50 8.98 -1.53
N ASP A 48 4.98 8.17 -2.46
CA ASP A 48 4.45 8.62 -3.75
C ASP A 48 3.22 9.51 -3.58
N ALA A 49 2.35 9.19 -2.62
CA ALA A 49 1.23 10.03 -2.19
C ALA A 49 1.67 11.28 -1.40
N LYS A 50 2.98 11.49 -1.23
CA LYS A 50 3.62 12.59 -0.48
C LYS A 50 3.19 12.67 0.98
N ALA A 51 2.86 11.52 1.56
CA ALA A 51 2.57 11.41 2.98
C ALA A 51 3.79 11.86 3.80
N THR A 52 3.54 12.41 4.98
CA THR A 52 4.57 12.75 5.97
C THR A 52 4.62 11.77 7.12
N VAL A 53 3.50 11.09 7.38
CA VAL A 53 3.31 10.11 8.45
C VAL A 53 2.63 8.85 7.91
N MET A 54 3.18 7.69 8.25
CA MET A 54 2.56 6.38 8.03
C MET A 54 2.31 5.70 9.38
N LYS A 55 1.14 5.09 9.55
CA LYS A 55 0.79 4.35 10.76
C LYS A 55 0.44 2.91 10.39
N ILE A 56 0.97 1.96 11.13
CA ILE A 56 0.79 0.53 10.93
C ILE A 56 0.10 -0.03 12.17
N MET A 57 -0.94 -0.83 11.97
CA MET A 57 -1.61 -1.54 13.05
C MET A 57 -2.00 -2.93 12.60
N TYR A 58 -1.57 -3.94 13.34
CA TYR A 58 -2.12 -5.28 13.22
C TYR A 58 -3.33 -5.40 14.15
N ASP A 59 -4.54 -5.47 13.59
CA ASP A 59 -5.78 -5.51 14.33
C ASP A 59 -6.38 -6.91 14.42
N GLN A 60 -6.61 -7.39 15.62
CA GLN A 60 -7.17 -8.71 15.92
C GLN A 60 -8.56 -8.64 16.56
N ARG A 61 -9.14 -7.43 16.68
CA ARG A 61 -10.43 -7.23 17.34
C ARG A 61 -11.52 -8.01 16.60
N GLN A 62 -12.12 -8.96 17.30
CA GLN A 62 -13.30 -9.69 16.84
C GLN A 62 -14.52 -8.79 16.99
N ILE A 63 -15.02 -8.29 15.87
CA ILE A 63 -16.21 -7.45 15.82
C ILE A 63 -17.30 -8.16 15.01
N ASN A 64 -18.55 -7.80 15.28
CA ASN A 64 -19.71 -8.22 14.47
C ASN A 64 -20.17 -7.03 13.60
N PRO A 65 -19.41 -6.70 12.55
CA PRO A 65 -19.63 -5.52 11.73
C PRO A 65 -20.91 -5.67 10.89
N THR A 66 -21.53 -4.53 10.61
CA THR A 66 -22.69 -4.40 9.73
C THR A 66 -22.35 -3.47 8.55
N GLY A 67 -23.15 -3.49 7.48
CA GLY A 67 -22.94 -2.64 6.31
C GLY A 67 -21.97 -3.22 5.29
N ILE A 68 -21.58 -2.39 4.30
CA ILE A 68 -20.82 -2.82 3.10
C ILE A 68 -19.46 -3.45 3.42
N LEU A 69 -18.85 -3.06 4.54
CA LEU A 69 -17.57 -3.62 5.00
C LEU A 69 -17.71 -4.81 5.95
N GLY A 70 -18.94 -5.24 6.24
CA GLY A 70 -19.22 -6.26 7.24
C GLY A 70 -18.53 -7.60 7.00
N GLN A 71 -18.32 -8.00 5.74
CA GLN A 71 -17.61 -9.25 5.45
C GLN A 71 -16.09 -9.13 5.63
N PHE A 72 -15.50 -7.95 5.37
CA PHE A 72 -14.05 -7.70 5.43
C PHE A 72 -13.55 -7.39 6.84
N LEU A 73 -14.47 -7.18 7.78
CA LEU A 73 -14.19 -6.78 9.17
C LEU A 73 -14.32 -7.95 10.18
N LYS A 74 -14.53 -9.18 9.69
CA LYS A 74 -14.68 -10.38 10.55
C LYS A 74 -13.38 -11.12 10.82
N SER A 75 -12.31 -10.80 10.10
CA SER A 75 -10.99 -11.40 10.28
C SER A 75 -10.04 -10.38 10.89
N PRO A 76 -8.95 -10.83 11.54
CA PRO A 76 -7.81 -9.97 11.80
C PRO A 76 -7.36 -9.26 10.51
N ALA A 77 -6.81 -8.07 10.64
CA ALA A 77 -6.41 -7.26 9.50
C ALA A 77 -5.11 -6.50 9.76
N LEU A 78 -4.29 -6.36 8.73
CA LEU A 78 -3.22 -5.36 8.72
C LEU A 78 -3.81 -4.04 8.20
N CYS A 79 -3.68 -2.99 8.99
CA CYS A 79 -4.21 -1.66 8.71
C CYS A 79 -3.03 -0.71 8.49
N ILE A 80 -3.03 -0.01 7.36
CA ILE A 80 -1.96 0.90 6.99
C ILE A 80 -2.57 2.23 6.64
N TYR A 81 -2.29 3.23 7.46
CA TYR A 81 -2.69 4.61 7.25
C TYR A 81 -1.52 5.43 6.76
N ASN A 82 -1.79 6.39 5.90
CA ASN A 82 -0.90 7.52 5.67
C ASN A 82 -1.70 8.81 5.45
N ASP A 83 -1.10 9.95 5.76
CA ASP A 83 -1.72 11.28 5.63
C ASP A 83 -1.67 11.84 4.19
N GLY A 84 -1.23 11.05 3.22
CA GLY A 84 -1.35 11.33 1.79
C GLY A 84 -2.75 11.00 1.26
N VAL A 85 -3.17 11.67 0.18
CA VAL A 85 -4.45 11.42 -0.50
C VAL A 85 -4.17 11.03 -1.94
N PHE A 86 -4.82 9.98 -2.42
CA PHE A 86 -4.68 9.50 -3.80
C PHE A 86 -5.19 10.53 -4.80
N ASP A 87 -4.37 10.78 -5.82
CA ASP A 87 -4.80 11.48 -7.02
C ASP A 87 -5.43 10.51 -8.05
N GLU A 88 -5.91 11.02 -9.19
CA GLU A 88 -6.52 10.16 -10.22
C GLU A 88 -5.51 9.20 -10.87
N ASP A 89 -4.23 9.60 -10.98
CA ASP A 89 -3.17 8.71 -11.49
C ASP A 89 -2.93 7.56 -10.51
N ASP A 90 -3.04 7.81 -9.20
CA ASP A 90 -2.92 6.79 -8.16
C ASP A 90 -4.08 5.80 -8.22
N TRP A 91 -5.31 6.31 -8.37
CA TRP A 91 -6.50 5.47 -8.58
C TRP A 91 -6.39 4.61 -9.84
N ASP A 92 -5.96 5.19 -10.96
CA ASP A 92 -5.74 4.46 -12.20
C ASP A 92 -4.62 3.42 -12.05
N GLY A 93 -3.56 3.76 -11.31
CA GLY A 93 -2.47 2.85 -10.97
C GLY A 93 -2.96 1.62 -10.21
N ILE A 94 -3.65 1.80 -9.09
CA ILE A 94 -4.13 0.67 -8.27
C ILE A 94 -5.20 -0.16 -8.99
N LYS A 95 -6.06 0.47 -9.80
CA LYS A 95 -7.01 -0.26 -10.67
C LYS A 95 -6.28 -1.07 -11.74
N SER A 96 -5.14 -0.61 -12.25
CA SER A 96 -4.34 -1.37 -13.23
C SER A 96 -3.78 -2.69 -12.68
N VAL A 97 -3.68 -2.82 -11.36
CA VAL A 97 -3.38 -4.11 -10.72
C VAL A 97 -4.50 -5.13 -11.00
N CYS A 98 -5.75 -4.66 -11.04
CA CYS A 98 -6.94 -5.46 -11.35
C CYS A 98 -7.17 -5.58 -12.87
N LEU A 99 -6.79 -4.56 -13.64
CA LEU A 99 -7.00 -4.52 -15.08
C LEU A 99 -5.76 -5.07 -15.80
N SER A 100 -5.83 -6.31 -16.26
CA SER A 100 -4.86 -6.89 -17.22
C SER A 100 -4.83 -6.20 -18.60
N HIS A 101 -5.58 -5.11 -18.76
CA HIS A 101 -5.71 -4.30 -19.97
C HIS A 101 -4.69 -3.15 -19.98
N LYS A 102 -3.41 -3.46 -20.21
CA LYS A 102 -2.54 -2.46 -20.87
C LYS A 102 -2.81 -2.54 -22.37
N GLU A 103 -3.74 -1.73 -22.86
CA GLU A 103 -3.66 -1.22 -24.23
C GLU A 103 -2.58 -0.12 -24.25
N GLU A 104 -1.54 -0.34 -25.04
CA GLU A 104 -0.65 0.64 -25.70
C GLU A 104 -0.38 2.02 -25.04
N LYS A 105 -0.04 2.07 -23.75
CA LYS A 105 0.76 3.19 -23.20
C LYS A 105 2.02 2.65 -22.55
N THR A 106 3.00 2.38 -23.39
CA THR A 106 4.32 1.82 -23.07
C THR A 106 5.35 2.86 -22.60
N ASP A 107 4.94 3.94 -21.91
CA ASP A 107 5.89 4.91 -21.33
C ASP A 107 5.61 5.33 -19.88
N LYS A 108 4.58 4.77 -19.23
CA LYS A 108 4.33 4.97 -17.80
C LYS A 108 4.30 3.61 -17.11
N ILE A 109 5.42 3.20 -16.53
CA ILE A 109 5.41 2.23 -15.44
C ILE A 109 4.70 2.95 -14.30
N GLY A 110 3.42 2.65 -14.07
CA GLY A 110 2.60 3.32 -13.06
C GLY A 110 3.12 3.08 -11.64
N ARG A 111 2.86 4.05 -10.76
CA ARG A 111 3.29 4.11 -9.35
C ARG A 111 2.97 2.83 -8.55
N PHE A 112 1.80 2.24 -8.78
CA PHE A 112 1.33 1.02 -8.10
C PHE A 112 1.73 -0.27 -8.84
N GLY A 113 2.95 -0.33 -9.39
CA GLY A 113 3.49 -1.47 -10.15
C GLY A 113 3.52 -2.79 -9.38
N GLN A 114 4.23 -3.81 -9.90
CA GLN A 114 4.26 -5.20 -9.38
C GLN A 114 4.31 -5.32 -7.84
N GLY A 115 4.93 -4.36 -7.15
CA GLY A 115 4.99 -4.23 -5.70
C GLY A 115 3.64 -4.29 -4.96
N PHE A 116 2.60 -3.58 -5.41
CA PHE A 116 1.30 -3.63 -4.70
C PHE A 116 0.67 -5.03 -4.74
N LYS A 117 0.97 -5.86 -5.76
CA LYS A 117 0.44 -7.22 -5.84
C LYS A 117 0.97 -8.14 -4.74
N SER A 118 2.07 -7.77 -4.08
CA SER A 118 2.60 -8.51 -2.92
C SER A 118 1.61 -8.54 -1.75
N VAL A 119 0.67 -7.59 -1.64
CA VAL A 119 -0.36 -7.60 -0.58
C VAL A 119 -1.27 -8.83 -0.66
N PHE A 120 -1.35 -9.49 -1.83
CA PHE A 120 -2.13 -10.71 -1.99
C PHE A 120 -1.51 -11.93 -1.28
N HIS A 121 -0.28 -11.84 -0.80
CA HIS A 121 0.23 -12.78 0.20
C HIS A 121 -0.60 -12.71 1.49
N LEU A 122 -0.95 -11.49 1.93
CA LEU A 122 -1.66 -11.26 3.19
C LEU A 122 -3.16 -11.53 3.07
N THR A 123 -3.77 -11.10 1.98
CA THR A 123 -5.23 -10.98 1.85
C THR A 123 -5.74 -11.42 0.49
N ASP A 124 -6.99 -11.90 0.43
CA ASP A 124 -7.71 -12.05 -0.83
C ASP A 124 -8.46 -10.78 -1.22
N ASN A 125 -8.74 -9.89 -0.25
CA ASN A 125 -9.67 -8.79 -0.44
C ASN A 125 -9.16 -7.46 0.13
N PRO A 126 -8.13 -6.84 -0.47
CA PRO A 126 -7.65 -5.56 0.00
C PRO A 126 -8.72 -4.49 -0.21
N VAL A 127 -8.91 -3.64 0.80
CA VAL A 127 -9.80 -2.48 0.77
C VAL A 127 -8.97 -1.23 0.96
N VAL A 128 -9.24 -0.21 0.16
CA VAL A 128 -8.53 1.08 0.19
C VAL A 128 -9.55 2.21 0.26
N VAL A 129 -9.33 3.17 1.15
CA VAL A 129 -10.13 4.39 1.23
C VAL A 129 -9.20 5.59 1.12
N SER A 130 -9.52 6.52 0.22
CA SER A 130 -8.76 7.77 0.10
C SER A 130 -9.63 8.86 -0.52
N GLY A 131 -9.56 10.09 0.00
CA GLY A 131 -10.37 11.20 -0.50
C GLY A 131 -11.85 10.86 -0.48
N ASP A 132 -12.53 10.96 -1.61
CA ASP A 132 -13.96 10.72 -1.79
C ASP A 132 -14.29 9.28 -2.24
N LYS A 133 -13.31 8.37 -2.30
CA LYS A 133 -13.44 7.05 -2.91
C LYS A 133 -13.01 5.91 -1.99
N MET A 134 -13.65 4.77 -2.17
CA MET A 134 -13.30 3.49 -1.57
C MET A 134 -13.20 2.43 -2.67
N LEU A 135 -12.09 1.71 -2.73
CA LEU A 135 -11.87 0.59 -3.62
C LEU A 135 -11.86 -0.71 -2.83
N ILE A 136 -12.67 -1.68 -3.26
CA ILE A 136 -12.68 -3.05 -2.77
C ILE A 136 -12.18 -3.93 -3.91
N ILE A 137 -11.10 -4.66 -3.71
CA ILE A 137 -10.58 -5.59 -4.71
C ILE A 137 -10.92 -7.01 -4.26
N ASN A 138 -11.44 -7.84 -5.16
CA ASN A 138 -11.71 -9.25 -4.92
C ASN A 138 -11.45 -10.04 -6.21
N PRO A 139 -10.21 -10.49 -6.47
CA PRO A 139 -9.86 -11.18 -7.71
C PRO A 139 -10.51 -12.57 -7.84
N LEU A 140 -11.20 -13.05 -6.79
CA LEU A 140 -11.97 -14.30 -6.80
C LEU A 140 -13.42 -14.10 -7.27
N ASP A 141 -13.94 -12.87 -7.24
CA ASP A 141 -15.24 -12.53 -7.81
C ASP A 141 -15.07 -12.23 -9.30
N VAL A 142 -15.30 -13.23 -10.14
CA VAL A 142 -15.11 -13.15 -11.60
C VAL A 142 -16.04 -12.11 -12.24
N ASP A 143 -17.20 -11.84 -11.64
CA ASP A 143 -18.15 -10.84 -12.13
C ASP A 143 -17.81 -9.43 -11.63
N ARG A 144 -17.07 -9.32 -10.51
CA ARG A 144 -16.69 -8.05 -9.88
C ARG A 144 -15.31 -8.14 -9.23
N GLU A 145 -14.28 -8.23 -10.07
CA GLU A 145 -12.88 -8.33 -9.62
C GLU A 145 -12.45 -7.11 -8.78
N CYS A 146 -13.08 -5.95 -9.00
CA CYS A 146 -12.99 -4.78 -8.14
C CYS A 146 -14.30 -3.99 -8.13
N GLY A 147 -14.54 -3.26 -7.04
CA GLY A 147 -15.67 -2.36 -6.87
C GLY A 147 -15.22 -1.03 -6.30
N MET A 148 -15.53 0.05 -7.00
CA MET A 148 -15.34 1.42 -6.52
C MET A 148 -16.65 1.92 -5.92
N VAL A 149 -16.57 2.55 -4.75
CA VAL A 149 -17.69 3.17 -4.04
C VAL A 149 -17.32 4.62 -3.79
N ILE A 150 -18.21 5.55 -4.17
CA ILE A 150 -18.05 6.96 -3.80
C ILE A 150 -18.57 7.14 -2.38
N LEU A 151 -17.82 7.83 -1.52
CA LEU A 151 -18.19 7.96 -0.10
C LEU A 151 -19.57 8.62 0.10
N SER A 152 -20.01 9.48 -0.83
CA SER A 152 -21.35 10.08 -0.80
C SER A 152 -22.50 9.09 -1.00
N GLU A 153 -22.22 7.89 -1.50
CA GLU A 153 -23.20 6.81 -1.67
C GLU A 153 -23.28 5.90 -0.44
N ILE A 154 -22.38 6.09 0.53
CA ILE A 154 -22.35 5.31 1.77
C ILE A 154 -23.24 6.00 2.81
N GLU A 155 -24.42 5.44 3.06
CA GLU A 155 -25.35 5.98 4.07
C GLU A 155 -24.80 5.85 5.50
N ASN A 156 -24.11 4.74 5.77
CA ASN A 156 -23.53 4.46 7.08
C ASN A 156 -22.34 3.50 6.95
N ILE A 157 -21.34 3.70 7.79
CA ILE A 157 -20.25 2.76 7.97
C ILE A 157 -20.36 2.12 9.36
N SER A 158 -19.94 0.87 9.49
CA SER A 158 -19.80 0.27 10.82
C SER A 158 -18.89 1.16 11.65
N ASN A 159 -19.44 1.79 12.70
CA ASN A 159 -18.69 2.68 13.60
C ASN A 159 -17.84 1.85 14.58
N THR A 160 -17.03 0.97 14.02
CA THR A 160 -16.11 0.13 14.77
C THR A 160 -15.05 1.03 15.39
N GLY A 161 -14.54 0.64 16.55
CA GLY A 161 -13.41 1.34 17.17
C GLY A 161 -12.15 1.32 16.29
N ILE A 162 -12.17 0.60 15.17
CA ILE A 162 -11.05 0.45 14.27
C ILE A 162 -10.92 1.61 13.29
N PHE A 163 -11.97 1.94 12.54
CA PHE A 163 -11.87 3.03 11.59
C PHE A 163 -11.73 4.38 12.29
N LYS A 164 -12.32 4.50 13.49
CA LYS A 164 -12.05 5.59 14.42
C LYS A 164 -10.58 5.74 14.80
N SER A 165 -9.81 4.65 14.88
CA SER A 165 -8.36 4.71 15.14
C SER A 165 -7.60 5.51 14.09
N PHE A 166 -8.15 5.61 12.88
CA PHE A 166 -7.56 6.27 11.74
C PHE A 166 -8.41 7.44 11.24
N ASP A 167 -9.31 7.96 12.08
CA ASP A 167 -10.22 9.07 11.73
C ASP A 167 -11.13 8.81 10.51
N PHE A 168 -11.29 7.54 10.10
CA PHE A 168 -12.26 7.14 9.09
C PHE A 168 -13.61 6.82 9.76
N ASP A 169 -14.25 7.85 10.30
CA ASP A 169 -15.45 7.70 11.10
C ASP A 169 -16.71 8.27 10.40
N SER A 170 -17.81 8.40 11.16
CA SER A 170 -19.03 9.00 10.65
C SER A 170 -18.87 10.45 10.19
N ASN A 171 -17.82 11.18 10.58
CA ASN A 171 -17.51 12.51 10.05
C ASN A 171 -16.95 12.41 8.63
N ALA A 172 -16.02 11.48 8.37
CA ALA A 172 -15.51 11.25 7.02
C ALA A 172 -16.64 10.91 6.03
N ILE A 173 -17.57 10.04 6.45
CA ILE A 173 -18.77 9.72 5.66
C ILE A 173 -19.67 10.94 5.47
N ARG A 174 -20.00 11.68 6.54
CA ARG A 174 -20.84 12.89 6.42
C ARG A 174 -20.24 13.99 5.54
N ASN A 175 -18.92 14.10 5.55
CA ASN A 175 -18.19 15.06 4.72
C ASN A 175 -17.96 14.54 3.30
N ASN A 176 -18.33 13.29 3.01
CA ASN A 176 -18.04 12.58 1.76
C ASN A 176 -16.55 12.61 1.39
N TYR A 177 -15.68 12.69 2.40
CA TYR A 177 -14.26 12.91 2.19
C TYR A 177 -13.43 12.43 3.38
N TYR A 178 -12.41 11.64 3.08
CA TYR A 178 -11.39 11.16 4.01
C TYR A 178 -10.04 11.80 3.65
N PRO A 179 -9.49 12.70 4.49
CA PRO A 179 -8.29 13.49 4.17
C PRO A 179 -6.99 12.71 4.40
N ALA A 180 -6.96 11.44 3.99
CA ALA A 180 -5.86 10.51 4.17
C ALA A 180 -6.08 9.28 3.28
N THR A 181 -5.17 8.30 3.35
CA THR A 181 -5.31 7.00 2.72
C THR A 181 -5.24 5.90 3.78
N LEU A 182 -6.23 5.03 3.77
CA LEU A 182 -6.29 3.85 4.64
C LEU A 182 -6.37 2.60 3.78
N PHE A 183 -5.36 1.75 3.89
CA PHE A 183 -5.42 0.37 3.42
C PHE A 183 -5.85 -0.54 4.57
N TRP A 184 -6.75 -1.46 4.23
CA TRP A 184 -7.29 -2.46 5.10
C TRP A 184 -7.10 -3.82 4.44
N PHE A 185 -6.28 -4.67 5.05
CA PHE A 185 -5.92 -5.98 4.54
C PHE A 185 -6.45 -7.08 5.47
N PRO A 186 -7.70 -7.56 5.27
CA PRO A 186 -8.23 -8.69 6.02
C PRO A 186 -7.35 -9.91 5.79
N LEU A 187 -6.70 -10.41 6.83
CA LEU A 187 -5.75 -11.51 6.71
C LEU A 187 -6.46 -12.79 6.31
N ARG A 188 -5.85 -13.53 5.38
CA ARG A 188 -6.33 -14.84 4.95
C ARG A 188 -6.30 -15.81 6.12
N SER A 189 -7.47 -16.18 6.60
CA SER A 189 -7.66 -17.11 7.74
C SER A 189 -7.94 -18.56 7.31
N GLN A 190 -8.27 -18.77 6.03
CA GLN A 190 -8.52 -20.07 5.41
C GLN A 190 -7.92 -20.07 4.01
N GLU A 191 -7.54 -21.25 3.51
CA GLU A 191 -7.04 -21.40 2.15
C GLU A 191 -8.05 -20.86 1.13
N SER A 192 -7.55 -20.22 0.07
CA SER A 192 -8.36 -19.70 -1.02
C SER A 192 -7.78 -20.15 -2.36
N GLU A 193 -8.54 -19.96 -3.45
CA GLU A 193 -8.00 -20.22 -4.79
C GLU A 193 -6.81 -19.31 -5.13
N LEU A 194 -6.66 -18.16 -4.46
CA LEU A 194 -5.54 -17.27 -4.66
C LEU A 194 -4.26 -17.81 -4.02
N SER A 195 -4.36 -18.34 -2.80
CA SER A 195 -3.24 -18.91 -2.07
C SER A 195 -3.68 -19.86 -0.95
N GLU A 196 -2.94 -20.94 -0.79
CA GLU A 196 -3.06 -21.88 0.34
C GLU A 196 -2.37 -21.31 1.61
N ASN A 197 -1.59 -20.24 1.50
CA ASN A 197 -0.89 -19.64 2.64
C ASN A 197 -1.86 -18.84 3.52
N VAL A 198 -2.20 -19.42 4.67
CA VAL A 198 -2.89 -18.74 5.77
C VAL A 198 -1.90 -17.87 6.55
N PHE A 199 -2.35 -16.68 6.93
CA PHE A 199 -1.57 -15.74 7.74
C PHE A 199 -1.88 -15.91 9.23
N THR A 200 -0.83 -16.07 10.04
CA THR A 200 -0.94 -16.28 11.48
C THR A 200 -0.40 -15.08 12.25
N ASP A 201 -0.82 -14.97 13.51
CA ASP A 201 -0.31 -13.94 14.44
C ASP A 201 1.21 -13.97 14.56
N VAL A 202 1.79 -15.17 14.54
CA VAL A 202 3.24 -15.38 14.63
C VAL A 202 3.93 -14.81 13.39
N LYS A 203 3.41 -15.10 12.19
CA LYS A 203 3.94 -14.54 10.94
C LYS A 203 3.85 -13.02 10.91
N MET A 204 2.70 -12.47 11.28
CA MET A 204 2.52 -11.00 11.31
C MET A 204 3.47 -10.31 12.28
N THR A 205 3.64 -10.89 13.47
CA THR A 205 4.62 -10.41 14.45
C THR A 205 6.03 -10.41 13.87
N GLN A 206 6.42 -11.50 13.20
CA GLN A 206 7.76 -11.61 12.60
C GLN A 206 7.97 -10.53 11.53
N ILE A 207 7.00 -10.31 10.64
CA ILE A 207 7.09 -9.27 9.61
C ILE A 207 7.21 -7.88 10.23
N LEU A 208 6.40 -7.57 11.26
CA LEU A 208 6.46 -6.28 11.95
C LEU A 208 7.80 -6.06 12.68
N SER A 209 8.34 -7.11 13.31
CA SER A 209 9.65 -7.03 13.97
C SER A 209 10.80 -6.87 12.97
N LEU A 210 10.76 -7.57 11.83
CA LEU A 210 11.75 -7.38 10.78
C LEU A 210 11.70 -5.96 10.19
N PHE A 211 10.50 -5.42 10.01
CA PHE A 211 10.32 -4.05 9.55
C PHE A 211 10.77 -3.01 10.58
N GLU A 212 10.55 -3.26 11.88
CA GLU A 212 11.06 -2.38 12.93
C GLU A 212 12.60 -2.23 12.85
N GLU A 213 13.32 -3.30 12.54
CA GLU A 213 14.78 -3.30 12.43
C GLU A 213 15.29 -2.44 11.26
N ASP A 214 14.52 -2.29 10.18
CA ASP A 214 14.94 -1.58 8.96
C ASP A 214 14.21 -0.25 8.70
N ALA A 215 13.09 0.04 9.37
CA ALA A 215 12.24 1.19 9.09
C ALA A 215 12.97 2.54 9.22
N ALA A 216 13.92 2.67 10.15
CA ALA A 216 14.75 3.86 10.26
C ALA A 216 15.66 4.06 9.04
N LEU A 217 16.19 2.97 8.48
CA LEU A 217 16.99 3.02 7.25
C LEU A 217 16.11 3.33 6.04
N VAL A 218 14.91 2.75 5.97
CA VAL A 218 13.95 3.04 4.90
C VAL A 218 13.62 4.53 4.88
N LEU A 219 13.30 5.13 6.03
CA LEU A 219 12.98 6.56 6.13
C LEU A 219 14.12 7.48 5.70
N LEU A 220 15.39 7.08 5.82
CA LEU A 220 16.53 7.92 5.39
C LEU A 220 16.52 8.24 3.90
N PHE A 221 15.93 7.35 3.10
CA PHE A 221 15.86 7.49 1.65
C PHE A 221 14.55 8.11 1.18
N MET A 222 13.61 8.40 2.09
CA MET A 222 12.34 9.03 1.76
C MET A 222 12.49 10.56 1.68
N LYS A 223 11.76 11.18 0.75
CA LYS A 223 11.75 12.64 0.52
C LYS A 223 10.58 13.32 1.25
N TYR A 224 9.44 12.64 1.36
CA TYR A 224 8.23 13.15 1.99
C TYR A 224 7.93 12.47 3.32
N LEU A 225 8.02 11.15 3.37
CA LEU A 225 7.75 10.39 4.57
C LEU A 225 8.85 10.63 5.60
N SER A 226 8.46 11.05 6.80
CA SER A 226 9.43 11.38 7.87
C SER A 226 9.11 10.70 9.19
N ARG A 227 7.96 10.03 9.28
CA ARG A 227 7.54 9.33 10.49
C ARG A 227 6.79 8.06 10.16
N ILE A 228 7.17 6.99 10.85
CA ILE A 228 6.47 5.70 10.84
C ILE A 228 6.12 5.35 12.28
N GLU A 229 4.85 5.06 12.51
CA GLU A 229 4.32 4.66 13.80
C GLU A 229 3.75 3.26 13.72
N ILE A 230 4.07 2.39 14.68
CA ILE A 230 3.44 1.07 14.81
C ILE A 230 2.63 1.04 16.11
N HIS A 231 1.35 0.72 15.98
CA HIS A 231 0.34 0.81 17.02
C HIS A 231 -0.17 -0.56 17.45
N ASN A 232 -0.49 -0.70 18.74
CA ASN A 232 -1.26 -1.83 19.25
C ASN A 232 -2.76 -1.47 19.18
N PRO A 233 -3.67 -2.39 18.79
CA PRO A 233 -5.12 -2.14 18.74
C PRO A 233 -5.73 -1.64 20.06
N THR A 234 -5.08 -1.93 21.19
CA THR A 234 -5.54 -1.57 22.53
C THR A 234 -5.05 -0.20 23.02
N GLN A 235 -4.01 0.38 22.40
CA GLN A 235 -3.36 1.62 22.86
C GLN A 235 -3.14 2.61 21.70
N LEU A 236 -4.22 2.97 21.03
CA LEU A 236 -4.20 3.75 19.79
C LEU A 236 -3.65 5.18 19.90
N SER A 237 -3.68 5.77 21.10
CA SER A 237 -3.17 7.11 21.33
C SER A 237 -1.64 7.17 21.45
N ASN A 238 -1.00 6.03 21.73
CA ASN A 238 0.43 5.93 21.97
C ASN A 238 1.01 4.83 21.09
N PRO A 239 1.83 5.19 20.08
CA PRO A 239 2.51 4.17 19.29
C PRO A 239 3.42 3.34 20.19
N VAL A 240 3.46 2.03 19.94
CA VAL A 240 4.43 1.11 20.56
C VAL A 240 5.83 1.44 20.05
N ILE A 241 5.91 1.78 18.76
CA ILE A 241 7.13 2.16 18.06
C ILE A 241 6.85 3.46 17.32
N ASN A 242 7.67 4.48 17.56
CA ASN A 242 7.65 5.74 16.84
C ASN A 242 9.04 6.03 16.27
N ILE A 243 9.17 5.92 14.96
CA ILE A 243 10.41 6.21 14.26
C ILE A 243 10.23 7.52 13.51
N GLN A 244 10.98 8.54 13.91
CA GLN A 244 10.92 9.85 13.28
C GLN A 244 12.31 10.30 12.85
N ILE A 245 12.43 10.76 11.60
CA ILE A 245 13.63 11.44 11.14
C ILE A 245 13.44 12.95 11.29
N MET A 246 14.32 13.56 12.08
CA MET A 246 14.38 14.99 12.29
C MET A 246 15.60 15.56 11.59
N TYR A 247 15.34 16.43 10.62
CA TYR A 247 16.40 17.19 9.97
C TYR A 247 16.73 18.42 10.82
N ALA A 248 18.03 18.74 10.98
CA ALA A 248 18.43 20.02 11.55
C ALA A 248 17.79 21.17 10.74
N GLN A 249 17.53 22.32 11.39
CA GLN A 249 16.78 23.43 10.79
C GLN A 249 17.25 23.75 9.35
N ASN A 250 16.29 23.93 8.44
CA ASN A 250 16.49 24.20 7.00
C ASN A 250 17.17 23.09 6.18
N LYS A 251 17.48 21.91 6.75
CA LYS A 251 18.14 20.81 5.99
C LYS A 251 17.17 19.92 5.20
N ARG A 252 15.88 19.96 5.50
CA ARG A 252 14.86 19.22 4.73
C ARG A 252 14.67 19.79 3.32
N SER A 253 14.66 21.13 3.19
CA SER A 253 14.68 21.79 1.88
C SER A 253 15.98 21.50 1.13
N ASP A 254 17.10 21.43 1.84
CA ASP A 254 18.39 21.08 1.23
C ASP A 254 18.35 19.64 0.68
N LEU A 255 17.86 18.66 1.45
CA LEU A 255 17.68 17.27 0.99
C LEU A 255 16.73 17.19 -0.22
N GLN A 256 15.62 17.93 -0.20
CA GLN A 256 14.72 17.99 -1.35
C GLN A 256 15.37 18.62 -2.59
N SER A 257 16.22 19.63 -2.39
CA SER A 257 17.00 20.24 -3.46
C SER A 257 18.07 19.31 -4.01
N PHE A 258 18.74 18.53 -3.13
CA PHE A 258 19.69 17.49 -3.49
C PHE A 258 19.03 16.41 -4.35
N TRP A 259 17.89 15.86 -3.93
CA TRP A 259 17.13 14.89 -4.73
C TRP A 259 16.68 15.47 -6.07
N SER A 260 16.30 16.75 -6.09
CA SER A 260 15.93 17.45 -7.33
C SER A 260 17.13 17.70 -8.25
N SER A 261 18.34 17.82 -7.69
CA SER A 261 19.60 17.91 -8.44
C SER A 261 20.00 16.55 -9.00
N MET A 262 19.94 15.48 -8.19
CA MET A 262 20.20 14.10 -8.61
C MET A 262 19.27 13.63 -9.74
N ALA A 263 18.00 14.03 -9.70
CA ALA A 263 17.05 13.72 -10.79
C ALA A 263 17.39 14.43 -12.11
N LYS A 264 18.16 15.53 -12.07
CA LYS A 264 18.62 16.28 -13.25
C LYS A 264 20.01 15.86 -13.71
N SER A 265 20.85 15.32 -12.82
CA SER A 265 22.24 14.95 -13.12
C SER A 265 22.37 13.63 -13.90
N THR A 266 21.27 12.92 -14.16
CA THR A 266 21.25 11.77 -15.08
C THR A 266 21.68 12.14 -16.51
N GLU A 267 21.80 13.42 -16.84
CA GLU A 267 22.27 13.92 -18.15
C GLU A 267 23.73 14.44 -18.17
N THR A 268 24.44 14.54 -17.03
CA THR A 268 25.79 15.13 -16.97
C THR A 268 26.73 14.42 -15.98
N GLU A 269 27.97 14.11 -16.41
CA GLU A 269 29.01 13.37 -15.67
C GLU A 269 29.55 14.02 -14.37
N ASP A 270 29.00 15.16 -13.92
CA ASP A 270 29.48 15.86 -12.73
C ASP A 270 29.00 15.18 -11.43
N LYS A 271 29.95 14.62 -10.68
CA LYS A 271 29.71 14.03 -9.35
C LYS A 271 29.47 15.14 -8.32
N THR A 272 28.23 15.31 -7.89
CA THR A 272 27.88 16.16 -6.74
C THR A 272 27.90 15.35 -5.44
N THR A 273 28.74 15.76 -4.48
CA THR A 273 28.76 15.21 -3.12
C THR A 273 28.29 16.28 -2.14
N GLU A 274 27.16 16.04 -1.46
CA GLU A 274 26.67 16.88 -0.36
C GLU A 274 26.59 16.04 0.92
N THR A 275 26.88 16.64 2.07
CA THR A 275 26.85 15.96 3.38
C THR A 275 25.84 16.66 4.28
N PHE A 276 24.92 15.88 4.85
CA PHE A 276 23.89 16.36 5.76
C PHE A 276 24.06 15.70 7.14
N SER A 277 23.90 16.48 8.20
CA SER A 277 23.71 15.94 9.55
C SER A 277 22.22 15.65 9.74
N ILE A 278 21.88 14.38 9.88
CA ILE A 278 20.52 13.90 10.14
C ILE A 278 20.47 13.45 11.61
N VAL A 279 19.42 13.86 12.33
CA VAL A 279 19.11 13.31 13.65
C VAL A 279 17.97 12.33 13.46
N ILE A 280 18.19 11.08 13.82
CA ILE A 280 17.15 10.06 13.81
C ILE A 280 16.70 9.90 15.26
N ASP A 281 15.50 10.39 15.56
CA ASP A 281 14.86 10.17 16.85
C ASP A 281 13.94 8.95 16.71
N ALA A 282 14.49 7.79 17.04
CA ALA A 282 13.74 6.55 17.17
C ALA A 282 13.33 6.37 18.63
N GLU A 283 12.10 6.74 18.96
CA GLU A 283 11.52 6.50 20.28
C GLU A 283 10.77 5.16 20.25
N THR A 284 11.42 4.13 20.78
CA THR A 284 10.74 2.88 21.11
C THR A 284 10.29 2.97 22.57
N GLN A 285 8.99 2.81 22.84
CA GLN A 285 8.51 2.67 24.21
C GLN A 285 8.80 1.24 24.71
N THR A 286 10.08 0.86 24.77
CA THR A 286 10.50 -0.44 25.31
C THR A 286 10.84 -0.30 26.80
N GLN A 287 9.82 -0.31 27.66
CA GLN A 287 10.04 -0.77 29.04
C GLN A 287 10.14 -2.30 29.01
N ASN A 288 11.37 -2.80 29.05
CA ASN A 288 11.77 -4.22 28.97
C ASN A 288 11.47 -4.89 27.62
N ARG A 289 12.50 -5.52 27.04
CA ARG A 289 12.46 -6.36 25.84
C ARG A 289 11.53 -7.56 26.04
N GLN A 290 10.23 -7.34 25.87
CA GLN A 290 9.28 -8.20 25.16
C GLN A 290 8.16 -7.27 24.68
N VAL A 291 8.29 -6.73 23.45
CA VAL A 291 7.15 -6.11 22.77
C VAL A 291 6.20 -7.26 22.44
N HIS A 292 5.29 -7.54 23.37
CA HIS A 292 4.20 -8.46 23.11
C HIS A 292 3.16 -7.68 22.30
N TRP A 293 3.08 -7.97 21.00
CA TRP A 293 1.96 -7.51 20.17
C TRP A 293 0.61 -8.07 20.68
N TRP A 294 0.65 -9.06 21.57
CA TRP A 294 -0.49 -9.77 22.14
C TRP A 294 -0.54 -9.67 23.67
N LYS A 295 -1.73 -9.86 24.25
CA LYS A 295 -1.94 -10.29 25.64
C LYS A 295 -2.77 -11.56 25.61
#